data_AF-A0A7A6P1S5-F1
#
_entry.id   AF-A0A7A6P1S5-F1
#
_cell.length_a   1.000
_cell.length_b   1.000
_cell.length_c   1.000
_cell.angle_alpha   90.00
_cell.angle_beta   90.00
_cell.angle_gamma   90.00
#
_symmetry.space_group_name_H-M   'P 1'
#
loop_
_entity.id
_entity.type
_entity.pdbx_description
1 polymer ?
#
loop_
_entity_poly.entity_id
_entity_poly.type
_entity_poly.pdbx_seq_one_letter_code
_entity_poly.pdbx_strand_id
1 'polypeptide(L)'
;DMPLQYMCHMNYAYIPNATFSQNIPDEILRLRESVPSHVNPTAQWLAFNQRIMQGEASLSTLNQPEFYDPEIVFFADKLDAYTDLPEFRMIAPDGTTFVTRFSSAELNYVTRWILYNGEQQVAAFALPATCRPEGYLAAQRNGTLIQVAPQQTRTFTVTTGIE
;
A
#
# COMPACT_ATOMS: atom_id res chain seq x y z
N ASP A 1 -17.24 -20.96 -10.58
CA ASP A 1 -16.98 -19.75 -9.78
C ASP A 1 -16.15 -18.76 -10.58
N MET A 2 -16.26 -17.47 -10.27
CA MET A 2 -15.48 -16.40 -10.88
C MET A 2 -14.39 -15.95 -9.89
N PRO A 3 -13.13 -15.80 -10.32
CA PRO A 3 -12.09 -15.24 -9.47
C PRO A 3 -12.36 -13.75 -9.22
N LEU A 4 -12.31 -13.35 -7.96
CA LEU A 4 -12.42 -11.98 -7.50
C LEU A 4 -11.07 -11.51 -6.95
N GLN A 5 -10.63 -10.38 -7.47
CA GLN A 5 -9.59 -9.56 -6.88
C GLN A 5 -10.17 -8.16 -6.69
N TYR A 6 -9.90 -7.60 -5.53
CA TYR A 6 -10.37 -6.27 -5.17
C TYR A 6 -9.30 -5.54 -4.38
N MET A 7 -9.13 -4.26 -4.69
CA MET A 7 -8.35 -3.28 -3.95
C MET A 7 -9.18 -2.00 -3.87
N CYS A 8 -9.33 -1.47 -2.65
CA CYS A 8 -9.89 -0.15 -2.44
C CYS A 8 -8.82 0.90 -2.75
N HIS A 9 -8.78 1.37 -3.99
CA HIS A 9 -7.79 2.34 -4.44
C HIS A 9 -8.16 3.76 -3.98
N MET A 10 -7.24 4.45 -3.33
CA MET A 10 -7.42 5.81 -2.81
C MET A 10 -6.21 6.67 -3.20
N ASN A 11 -6.47 7.85 -3.76
CA ASN A 11 -5.43 8.74 -4.30
C ASN A 11 -5.22 9.93 -3.37
N TYR A 12 -4.78 9.67 -2.14
CA TYR A 12 -4.40 10.75 -1.22
C TYR A 12 -3.22 11.54 -1.78
N ALA A 13 -3.29 12.87 -1.75
CA ALA A 13 -2.22 13.72 -2.26
C ALA A 13 -0.96 13.58 -1.40
N TYR A 14 0.20 13.72 -2.04
CA TYR A 14 1.46 13.85 -1.33
C TYR A 14 1.47 15.13 -0.49
N ILE A 15 1.80 15.01 0.79
CA ILE A 15 1.95 16.15 1.70
C ILE A 15 3.40 16.17 2.19
N PRO A 16 4.18 17.22 1.85
CA PRO A 16 5.56 17.33 2.30
C PRO A 16 5.69 17.20 3.82
N ASN A 17 6.66 16.40 4.26
CA ASN A 17 6.95 16.09 5.66
C ASN A 17 5.84 15.38 6.43
N ALA A 18 4.80 14.87 5.77
CA ALA A 18 3.83 14.01 6.44
C ALA A 18 4.48 12.69 6.91
N THR A 19 4.03 12.18 8.05
CA THR A 19 4.53 10.94 8.66
C THR A 19 3.49 9.83 8.62
N PHE A 20 3.91 8.57 8.57
CA PHE A 20 3.02 7.42 8.64
C PHE A 20 3.00 6.77 10.02
N SER A 21 1.85 6.21 10.40
CA SER A 21 1.75 5.28 11.55
C SER A 21 0.67 4.24 11.29
N GLN A 22 0.78 3.09 11.95
CA GLN A 22 -0.18 2.00 11.84
C GLN A 22 -0.20 1.16 13.13
N ASN A 23 -1.29 0.42 13.35
CA ASN A 23 -1.45 -0.49 14.48
C ASN A 23 -0.98 -1.94 14.19
N ILE A 24 -0.06 -2.09 13.24
CA ILE A 24 0.63 -3.34 12.90
C ILE A 24 2.14 -3.09 12.94
N PRO A 25 2.97 -4.14 13.09
CA PRO A 25 4.42 -3.95 13.11
C PRO A 25 4.95 -3.36 11.79
N ASP A 26 5.87 -2.39 11.86
CA ASP A 26 6.39 -1.71 10.68
C ASP A 26 7.14 -2.67 9.74
N GLU A 27 7.80 -3.69 10.30
CA GLU A 27 8.60 -4.69 9.56
C GLU A 27 7.79 -5.59 8.62
N ILE A 28 6.46 -5.60 8.75
CA ILE A 28 5.60 -6.37 7.84
C ILE A 28 5.22 -5.58 6.59
N LEU A 29 5.39 -4.26 6.59
CA LEU A 29 5.33 -3.41 5.39
C LEU A 29 6.65 -3.49 4.64
N ARG A 30 6.72 -4.38 3.66
CA ARG A 30 7.95 -4.68 2.91
C ARG A 30 7.94 -4.00 1.55
N LEU A 31 9.09 -3.47 1.15
CA LEU A 31 9.28 -2.92 -0.18
C LEU A 31 8.99 -3.99 -1.24
N ARG A 32 8.31 -3.60 -2.31
CA ARG A 32 8.08 -4.46 -3.46
C ARG A 32 9.42 -4.86 -4.08
N GLU A 33 9.66 -6.17 -4.16
CA GLU A 33 10.89 -6.74 -4.72
C GLU A 33 10.87 -6.77 -6.26
N SER A 34 9.69 -6.86 -6.87
CA SER A 34 9.49 -6.91 -8.32
C SER A 34 9.37 -5.50 -8.91
N VAL A 35 9.99 -5.26 -10.07
CA VAL A 35 9.74 -4.05 -10.87
C VAL A 35 8.80 -4.43 -12.01
N PRO A 36 7.58 -3.87 -12.08
CA PRO A 36 6.65 -4.13 -13.16
C PRO A 36 7.22 -3.67 -14.51
N SER A 37 6.83 -4.33 -15.61
CA SER A 37 7.35 -4.03 -16.95
C SER A 37 7.02 -2.63 -17.48
N HIS A 38 6.03 -1.96 -16.89
CA HIS A 38 5.63 -0.58 -17.24
C HIS A 38 6.36 0.48 -16.42
N VAL A 39 7.11 0.07 -15.39
CA VAL A 39 7.94 0.97 -14.58
C VAL A 39 9.31 1.08 -15.24
N ASN A 40 9.82 2.30 -15.39
CA ASN A 40 11.16 2.57 -15.93
C ASN A 40 12.05 3.09 -14.80
N PRO A 41 12.83 2.23 -14.11
CA PRO A 41 13.67 2.65 -13.00
C PRO A 41 14.76 3.64 -13.42
N THR A 42 15.04 4.61 -12.56
CA THR A 42 16.22 5.45 -12.66
C THR A 42 17.34 4.90 -11.76
N ALA A 43 18.60 5.25 -12.03
CA ALA A 43 19.72 4.84 -11.18
C ALA A 43 19.58 5.36 -9.73
N GLN A 44 19.06 6.59 -9.59
CA GLN A 44 18.79 7.22 -8.30
C GLN A 44 17.71 6.45 -7.52
N TRP A 45 16.62 6.09 -8.17
CA TRP A 45 15.54 5.30 -7.58
C TRP A 45 16.02 3.90 -7.16
N LEU A 46 16.80 3.22 -8.01
CA LEU A 46 17.36 1.90 -7.69
C LEU A 46 18.26 1.96 -6.46
N ALA A 47 19.14 2.97 -6.37
CA ALA A 47 20.02 3.16 -5.23
C ALA A 47 19.22 3.43 -3.94
N PHE A 48 18.15 4.23 -4.02
CA PHE A 48 17.29 4.50 -2.88
C PHE A 48 16.54 3.25 -2.39
N ASN A 49 15.98 2.45 -3.31
CA ASN A 49 15.33 1.19 -2.96
C ASN A 49 16.29 0.20 -2.29
N GLN A 50 17.54 0.11 -2.77
CA GLN A 50 18.56 -0.72 -2.14
C GLN A 50 18.85 -0.27 -0.71
N ARG A 51 18.95 1.05 -0.47
CA ARG A 51 19.13 1.61 0.89
C ARG A 51 17.94 1.27 1.79
N ILE A 52 16.70 1.31 1.28
CA ILE A 52 15.52 0.86 2.04
C ILE A 52 15.65 -0.62 2.41
N MET A 53 15.98 -1.48 1.44
CA MET A 53 16.13 -2.92 1.68
C MET A 53 17.24 -3.26 2.68
N GLN A 54 18.28 -2.43 2.75
CA GLN A 54 19.41 -2.57 3.68
C GLN A 54 19.15 -1.93 5.05
N GLY A 55 18.00 -1.23 5.22
CA GLY A 55 17.68 -0.50 6.45
C GLY A 55 18.47 0.81 6.62
N GLU A 56 19.17 1.27 5.58
CA GLU A 56 19.93 2.53 5.56
C GLU A 56 19.06 3.76 5.23
N ALA A 57 17.83 3.52 4.77
CA ALA A 57 16.82 4.53 4.52
C ALA A 57 15.44 4.00 4.95
N SER A 58 14.56 4.92 5.30
CA SER A 58 13.16 4.62 5.61
C SER A 58 12.24 5.58 4.87
N LEU A 59 11.00 5.15 4.66
CA LEU A 59 9.93 5.97 4.10
C LEU A 59 8.83 6.15 5.16
N SER A 60 9.24 6.48 6.39
CA SER A 60 8.34 6.85 7.49
C SER A 60 7.86 8.30 7.39
N THR A 61 8.56 9.12 6.60
CA THR A 61 8.28 10.55 6.40
C THR A 61 8.45 10.90 4.92
N LEU A 62 7.54 11.73 4.39
CA LEU A 62 7.54 12.21 3.02
C LEU A 62 8.48 13.42 2.84
N ASN A 63 9.80 13.20 2.97
CA ASN A 63 10.80 14.27 3.00
C ASN A 63 11.87 14.21 1.89
N GLN A 64 11.86 13.20 1.03
CA GLN A 64 12.82 13.07 -0.07
C GLN A 64 12.10 12.82 -1.41
N PRO A 65 11.29 13.79 -1.89
CA PRO A 65 10.48 13.65 -3.10
C PRO A 65 11.28 13.27 -4.35
N GLU A 66 12.55 13.64 -4.42
CA GLU A 66 13.47 13.33 -5.52
C GLU A 66 13.74 11.84 -5.73
N PHE A 67 13.42 10.97 -4.76
CA PHE A 67 13.58 9.51 -4.89
C PHE A 67 12.29 8.78 -5.24
N TYR A 68 11.15 9.47 -5.35
CA TYR A 68 9.83 8.82 -5.51
C TYR A 68 9.33 8.86 -6.96
N ASP A 69 10.25 8.89 -7.92
CA ASP A 69 9.97 8.74 -9.35
C ASP A 69 10.93 7.69 -9.97
N PRO A 70 10.44 6.52 -10.38
CA PRO A 70 9.03 6.07 -10.37
C PRO A 70 8.49 5.73 -8.96
N GLU A 71 7.27 5.18 -8.89
CA GLU A 71 6.62 4.76 -7.65
C GLU A 71 7.49 3.95 -6.67
N ILE A 72 7.34 4.20 -5.38
CA ILE A 72 7.82 3.35 -4.27
C ILE A 72 6.61 2.63 -3.68
N VAL A 73 6.67 1.30 -3.64
CA VAL A 73 5.53 0.46 -3.28
C VAL A 73 5.89 -0.47 -2.13
N PHE A 74 5.10 -0.49 -1.07
CA PHE A 74 5.20 -1.45 0.03
C PHE A 74 3.97 -2.33 0.09
N PHE A 75 4.15 -3.58 0.52
CA PHE A 75 3.08 -4.54 0.77
C PHE A 75 3.13 -5.02 2.21
N ALA A 76 1.97 -5.18 2.82
CA ALA A 76 1.80 -6.06 3.97
C ALA A 76 0.68 -7.06 3.67
N ASP A 77 0.93 -8.32 4.02
CA ASP A 77 0.06 -9.45 3.75
C ASP A 77 -0.36 -10.10 5.07
N LYS A 78 -1.45 -10.85 5.07
CA LYS A 78 -1.91 -11.66 6.22
C LYS A 78 -2.06 -10.80 7.48
N LEU A 79 -2.72 -9.66 7.31
CA LEU A 79 -3.01 -8.68 8.36
C LEU A 79 -3.81 -9.28 9.52
N ASP A 80 -4.63 -10.30 9.24
CA ASP A 80 -5.37 -11.10 10.22
C ASP A 80 -4.49 -11.78 11.27
N ALA A 81 -3.20 -12.01 10.97
CA ALA A 81 -2.25 -12.52 11.95
C ALA A 81 -1.84 -11.49 13.02
N TYR A 82 -2.16 -10.20 12.81
CA TYR A 82 -1.70 -9.09 13.65
C TYR A 82 -2.86 -8.32 14.30
N THR A 83 -3.96 -8.11 13.59
CA THR A 83 -5.14 -7.40 14.11
C THR A 83 -6.38 -7.67 13.25
N ASP A 84 -7.55 -7.69 13.89
CA ASP A 84 -8.85 -7.80 13.22
C ASP A 84 -9.25 -6.50 12.49
N LEU A 85 -8.77 -5.36 12.99
CA LEU A 85 -9.10 -4.02 12.50
C LEU A 85 -7.81 -3.21 12.25
N PRO A 86 -7.11 -3.45 11.12
CA PRO A 86 -5.99 -2.62 10.73
C PRO A 86 -6.38 -1.14 10.63
N GLU A 87 -5.52 -0.28 11.15
CA GLU A 87 -5.61 1.17 11.09
C GLU A 87 -4.28 1.72 10.58
N PHE A 88 -4.37 2.57 9.56
CA PHE A 88 -3.24 3.28 8.98
C PHE A 88 -3.52 4.76 9.02
N ARG A 89 -2.47 5.56 9.24
CA ARG A 89 -2.55 7.01 9.34
C ARG A 89 -1.46 7.67 8.53
N MET A 90 -1.80 8.81 7.94
CA MET A 90 -0.86 9.80 7.43
C MET A 90 -1.12 11.11 8.16
N ILE A 91 -0.09 11.67 8.80
CA ILE A 91 -0.19 12.85 9.66
C ILE A 91 0.57 13.98 8.98
N ALA A 92 -0.14 15.04 8.59
CA ALA A 92 0.44 16.23 7.99
C ALA A 92 1.19 17.07 9.05
N PRO A 93 2.13 17.94 8.64
CA PRO A 93 2.89 18.79 9.57
C PRO A 93 2.04 19.74 10.42
N ASP A 94 0.85 20.11 9.94
CA ASP A 94 -0.10 20.96 10.66
C ASP A 94 -0.96 20.18 11.68
N GLY A 95 -0.77 18.87 11.78
CA GLY A 95 -1.51 17.97 12.67
C GLY A 95 -2.73 17.30 12.02
N THR A 96 -3.11 17.68 10.80
CA THR A 96 -4.23 17.04 10.08
C THR A 96 -3.91 15.55 9.88
N THR A 97 -4.79 14.68 10.37
CA THR A 97 -4.58 13.24 10.31
C THR A 97 -5.58 12.60 9.35
N PHE A 98 -5.04 11.92 8.33
CA PHE A 98 -5.80 11.06 7.43
C PHE A 98 -5.76 9.64 7.97
N VAL A 99 -6.89 8.95 7.92
CA VAL A 99 -7.02 7.61 8.49
C VAL A 99 -7.71 6.67 7.52
N THR A 100 -7.28 5.39 7.52
CA THR A 100 -7.94 4.28 6.83
C THR A 100 -8.05 3.10 7.79
N ARG A 101 -9.27 2.57 7.95
CA ARG A 101 -9.60 1.40 8.78
C ARG A 101 -10.43 0.40 7.99
N PHE A 102 -10.19 -0.88 8.19
CA PHE A 102 -10.92 -1.96 7.50
C PHE A 102 -10.83 -3.27 8.29
N SER A 103 -11.70 -4.23 7.97
CA SER A 103 -11.63 -5.58 8.55
C SER A 103 -10.57 -6.42 7.83
N SER A 104 -9.62 -7.01 8.56
CA SER A 104 -8.61 -7.92 7.97
C SER A 104 -9.22 -9.23 7.48
N ALA A 105 -10.37 -9.64 8.04
CA ALA A 105 -11.15 -10.77 7.55
C ALA A 105 -11.79 -10.52 6.16
N GLU A 106 -12.02 -9.25 5.80
CA GLU A 106 -12.53 -8.84 4.49
C GLU A 106 -11.39 -8.52 3.51
N LEU A 107 -10.37 -7.79 3.98
CA LEU A 107 -9.25 -7.29 3.19
C LEU A 107 -7.94 -7.62 3.92
N ASN A 108 -7.34 -8.75 3.58
CA ASN A 108 -6.20 -9.29 4.33
C ASN A 108 -4.82 -8.81 3.82
N TYR A 109 -4.81 -7.81 2.93
CA TYR A 109 -3.63 -7.24 2.29
C TYR A 109 -3.73 -5.72 2.28
N VAL A 110 -2.59 -5.03 2.28
CA VAL A 110 -2.52 -3.58 2.09
C VAL A 110 -1.34 -3.23 1.21
N THR A 111 -1.53 -2.25 0.32
CA THR A 111 -0.45 -1.63 -0.45
C THR A 111 -0.27 -0.19 -0.02
N ARG A 112 0.97 0.24 0.22
CA ARG A 112 1.33 1.67 0.31
C ARG A 112 2.01 2.06 -1.00
N TRP A 113 1.50 3.09 -1.67
CA TRP A 113 1.95 3.52 -2.99
C TRP A 113 2.27 5.02 -2.98
N ILE A 114 3.55 5.34 -3.11
CA ILE A 114 4.07 6.71 -3.07
C ILE A 114 4.70 7.03 -4.43
N LEU A 115 4.30 8.13 -5.04
CA LEU A 115 4.87 8.62 -6.30
C LEU A 115 4.88 10.14 -6.27
N TYR A 116 6.04 10.74 -6.56
CA TYR A 116 6.18 12.18 -6.65
C TYR A 116 7.02 12.58 -7.86
N ASN A 117 6.36 13.19 -8.85
CA ASN A 117 7.00 13.84 -10.00
C ASN A 117 6.17 15.07 -10.44
N GLY A 118 6.52 15.65 -11.59
CA GLY A 118 5.84 16.85 -12.10
C GLY A 118 4.36 16.64 -12.47
N GLU A 119 3.96 15.40 -12.77
CA GLU A 119 2.61 15.06 -13.22
C GLU A 119 1.76 14.41 -12.12
N GLN A 120 2.38 13.67 -11.21
CA GLN A 120 1.73 12.85 -10.22
C GLN A 120 2.35 13.08 -8.83
N GLN A 121 1.51 13.38 -7.84
CA GLN A 121 1.92 13.69 -6.47
C GLN A 121 1.01 12.95 -5.49
N VAL A 122 1.28 11.66 -5.29
CA VAL A 122 0.38 10.76 -4.56
C VAL A 122 1.11 10.11 -3.39
N ALA A 123 0.42 10.05 -2.25
CA ALA A 123 0.80 9.32 -1.06
C ALA A 123 -0.37 8.44 -0.61
N ALA A 124 -0.67 7.39 -1.38
CA ALA A 124 -1.66 6.40 -1.03
C ALA A 124 -1.12 5.55 0.13
N PHE A 125 -1.31 6.04 1.36
CA PHE A 125 -0.66 5.53 2.57
C PHE A 125 -1.13 4.13 2.99
N ALA A 126 -2.35 3.75 2.58
CA ALA A 126 -2.92 2.42 2.72
C ALA A 126 -3.98 2.17 1.65
N LEU A 127 -3.80 1.11 0.86
CA LEU A 127 -4.74 0.58 -0.13
C LEU A 127 -5.18 -0.83 0.29
N PRO A 128 -6.27 -0.98 1.04
CA PRO A 128 -6.75 -2.26 1.52
C PRO A 128 -7.18 -3.16 0.35
N ALA A 129 -6.80 -4.43 0.38
CA ALA A 129 -7.00 -5.34 -0.73
C ALA A 129 -7.19 -6.80 -0.29
N THR A 130 -7.72 -7.59 -1.24
CA THR A 130 -7.85 -9.05 -1.14
C THR A 130 -6.57 -9.78 -1.55
N CYS A 131 -5.70 -9.13 -2.32
CA CYS A 131 -4.40 -9.63 -2.76
C CYS A 131 -3.48 -8.47 -3.18
N ARG A 132 -2.21 -8.77 -3.45
CA ARG A 132 -1.25 -7.81 -4.03
C ARG A 132 -1.65 -7.39 -5.47
N PRO A 133 -1.25 -6.20 -5.93
CA PRO A 133 -1.56 -5.68 -7.27
C PRO A 133 -0.63 -6.23 -8.38
N GLU A 134 -0.13 -7.46 -8.23
CA GLU A 134 0.81 -8.10 -9.19
C GLU A 134 0.07 -8.89 -10.29
N GLY A 135 -1.25 -8.80 -10.34
CA GLY A 135 -2.12 -9.37 -11.37
C GLY A 135 -2.62 -10.79 -11.08
N TYR A 136 -3.47 -11.29 -11.98
CA TYR A 136 -4.20 -12.55 -11.84
C TYR A 136 -3.29 -13.76 -11.61
N LEU A 137 -2.28 -13.95 -12.45
CA LEU A 137 -1.40 -15.12 -12.39
C LEU A 137 -0.55 -15.14 -11.11
N ALA A 138 -0.14 -13.97 -10.60
CA ALA A 138 0.58 -13.88 -9.34
C ALA A 138 -0.31 -14.30 -8.17
N ALA A 139 -1.53 -13.76 -8.09
CA ALA A 139 -2.49 -14.15 -7.06
C ALA A 139 -2.89 -15.63 -7.15
N GLN A 140 -3.02 -16.19 -8.36
CA GLN A 140 -3.29 -17.62 -8.54
C GLN A 140 -2.16 -18.47 -7.94
N ARG A 141 -0.90 -18.14 -8.28
CA ARG A 141 0.27 -18.84 -7.73
C ARG A 141 0.38 -18.71 -6.22
N ASN A 142 0.00 -17.56 -5.68
CA ASN A 142 0.07 -17.27 -4.24
C ASN A 142 -1.17 -17.77 -3.47
N GLY A 143 -2.16 -18.35 -4.15
CA GLY A 143 -3.38 -18.86 -3.52
C GLY A 143 -4.31 -17.78 -2.95
N THR A 144 -4.25 -16.54 -3.45
CA THR A 144 -4.98 -15.39 -2.91
C THR A 144 -6.24 -15.04 -3.71
N LEU A 145 -6.61 -15.85 -4.71
CA LEU A 145 -7.84 -15.63 -5.48
C LEU A 145 -9.06 -16.05 -4.68
N ILE A 146 -9.99 -15.11 -4.47
CA ILE A 146 -11.29 -15.41 -3.91
C ILE A 146 -12.18 -15.97 -5.01
N GLN A 147 -12.86 -17.09 -4.78
CA GLN A 147 -13.86 -17.62 -5.70
C GLN A 147 -15.26 -17.13 -5.29
N VAL A 148 -16.02 -16.65 -6.28
CA VAL A 148 -17.40 -16.19 -6.09
C VAL A 148 -18.33 -17.03 -6.95
N ALA A 149 -19.29 -17.70 -6.32
CA ALA A 149 -20.29 -18.51 -6.99
C ALA A 149 -21.33 -17.63 -7.73
N PRO A 150 -22.07 -18.16 -8.71
CA PRO A 150 -23.18 -17.44 -9.34
C PRO A 150 -24.15 -16.89 -8.29
N GLN A 151 -24.53 -15.62 -8.43
CA GLN A 151 -25.44 -14.89 -7.52
C GLN A 151 -24.90 -14.69 -6.09
N GLN A 152 -23.66 -15.09 -5.78
CA GLN A 152 -23.04 -14.79 -4.49
C GLN A 152 -22.60 -13.33 -4.44
N THR A 153 -22.83 -12.69 -3.29
CA THR A 153 -22.32 -11.35 -2.98
C THR A 153 -21.16 -11.42 -2.00
N ARG A 154 -20.16 -10.57 -2.20
CA ARG A 154 -19.10 -10.27 -1.24
C ARG A 154 -19.19 -8.79 -0.88
N THR A 155 -18.96 -8.48 0.38
CA THR A 155 -18.98 -7.12 0.91
C THR A 155 -17.63 -6.82 1.54
N PHE A 156 -17.14 -5.61 1.32
CA PHE A 156 -15.92 -5.09 1.90
C PHE A 156 -16.22 -3.71 2.49
N THR A 157 -15.69 -3.44 3.67
CA THR A 157 -15.97 -2.25 4.47
C THR A 157 -14.67 -1.50 4.73
N VAL A 158 -14.63 -0.24 4.32
CA VAL A 158 -13.49 0.65 4.55
C VAL A 158 -14.01 1.97 5.11
N THR A 159 -13.44 2.40 6.24
CA THR A 159 -13.65 3.75 6.78
C THR A 159 -12.41 4.57 6.48
N THR A 160 -12.55 5.66 5.73
CA THR A 160 -11.42 6.52 5.36
C THR A 160 -11.81 7.99 5.37
N GLY A 161 -10.89 8.88 5.73
CA GLY A 161 -11.19 10.31 5.84
C GLY A 161 -10.13 11.09 6.61
N ILE A 162 -10.51 12.30 7.02
CA ILE A 162 -9.78 13.14 7.97
C ILE A 162 -10.41 12.94 9.34
N GLU A 163 -9.60 12.83 10.39
CA GLU A 163 -10.03 12.77 11.79
C GLU A 163 -10.29 14.16 12.40
#